data_AF-A0A8J7KFU9-F1
#
_entry.id   AF-A0A8J7KFU9-F1
#
_cell.length_a   1.000
_cell.length_b   1.000
_cell.length_c   1.000
_cell.angle_alpha   90.00
_cell.angle_beta   90.00
_cell.angle_gamma   90.00
#
_symmetry.space_group_name_H-M   'P 1'
#
loop_
_entity.id
_entity.type
_entity.pdbx_description
1 polymer ?
#
loop_
_entity_poly.entity_id
_entity_poly.type
_entity_poly.pdbx_seq_one_letter_code
_entity_poly.pdbx_strand_id
1 'polypeptide(L)'
;MTELEELVLTPGERAQQVPVDSVTFTMDWTGEDEPGQLAAFVACRIRAFGAEPTDVDTDVVHRTADDDPTLRRGDAPVRQLDHLSDVVARLGYTMVVRDSGTDTYEVLVARTGGRELTGLAHEGVPVRAWGSEPEESLVSLNCPNCSEMLVWELPAGQTLADERCECGAALFDGAGRPLPGVSLHD
;
A
#
# COMPACT_ATOMS: atom_id res chain seq x y z
N MET A 1 -13.32 19.74 -0.45
CA MET A 1 -12.24 18.77 -0.62
C MET A 1 -11.10 19.20 0.27
N THR A 2 -10.58 18.30 1.10
CA THR A 2 -9.33 18.55 1.83
C THR A 2 -8.18 18.33 0.86
N GLU A 3 -7.22 19.24 0.79
CA GLU A 3 -6.05 19.06 -0.07
C GLU A 3 -5.03 18.17 0.65
N LEU A 4 -4.36 17.28 -0.09
CA LEU A 4 -3.38 16.35 0.47
C LEU A 4 -2.31 17.09 1.31
N GLU A 5 -1.86 18.24 0.81
CA GLU A 5 -0.90 19.13 1.49
C GLU A 5 -1.34 19.51 2.91
N GLU A 6 -2.64 19.71 3.15
CA GLU A 6 -3.14 20.06 4.50
C GLU A 6 -2.98 18.92 5.50
N LEU A 7 -2.92 17.68 5.01
CA LEU A 7 -2.83 16.48 5.82
C LEU A 7 -1.39 16.03 6.03
N VAL A 8 -0.53 16.14 5.01
CA VAL A 8 0.83 15.58 5.02
C VAL A 8 1.91 16.61 5.33
N LEU A 9 1.62 17.91 5.18
CA LEU A 9 2.55 19.00 5.50
C LEU A 9 2.13 19.73 6.77
N THR A 10 3.13 20.08 7.58
CA THR A 10 2.96 20.98 8.71
C THR A 10 2.62 22.40 8.23
N PRO A 11 2.02 23.26 9.09
CA PRO A 11 1.80 24.66 8.73
C PRO A 11 3.09 25.40 8.32
N GLY A 12 4.23 25.05 8.93
CA GLY A 12 5.53 25.65 8.61
C GLY A 12 6.07 25.20 7.25
N GLU A 13 5.94 23.93 6.91
CA GLU A 13 6.32 23.38 5.60
C GLU A 13 5.47 24.00 4.47
N ARG A 14 4.15 24.13 4.68
CA ARG A 14 3.27 24.82 3.72
C ARG A 14 3.64 26.29 3.53
N ALA A 15 3.93 27.00 4.62
CA ALA A 15 4.38 28.40 4.55
C ALA A 15 5.70 28.57 3.78
N GLN A 16 6.54 27.53 3.75
CA GLN A 16 7.78 27.47 2.99
C GLN A 16 7.61 26.85 1.60
N GLN A 17 6.39 26.49 1.21
CA GLN A 17 6.09 25.83 -0.07
C GLN A 17 6.91 24.55 -0.28
N VAL A 18 7.11 23.79 0.78
CA VAL A 18 7.76 22.47 0.72
C VAL A 18 6.91 21.54 -0.14
N PRO A 19 7.47 20.91 -1.19
CA PRO A 19 6.72 20.01 -2.05
C PRO A 19 6.40 18.70 -1.32
N VAL A 20 5.24 18.10 -1.61
CA VAL A 20 4.82 16.80 -1.02
C VAL A 20 5.87 15.71 -1.27
N ASP A 21 6.51 15.70 -2.44
CA ASP A 21 7.55 14.72 -2.77
C ASP A 21 8.73 14.74 -1.79
N SER A 22 9.04 15.90 -1.20
CA SER A 22 10.13 16.00 -0.22
C SER A 22 9.80 15.43 1.15
N VAL A 23 8.53 15.11 1.41
CA VAL A 23 8.08 14.41 2.61
C VAL A 23 7.53 13.01 2.28
N THR A 24 7.85 12.49 1.09
CA THR A 24 7.51 11.13 0.65
C THR A 24 8.68 10.21 0.92
N PHE A 25 8.39 9.02 1.45
CA PHE A 25 9.35 7.93 1.54
C PHE A 25 9.13 6.95 0.41
N THR A 26 10.21 6.45 -0.18
CA THR A 26 10.15 5.55 -1.33
C THR A 26 10.96 4.30 -1.02
N MET A 27 10.38 3.13 -1.25
CA MET A 27 11.08 1.84 -1.22
C MET A 27 10.50 0.92 -2.28
N ASP A 28 11.32 0.05 -2.87
CA ASP A 28 10.83 -0.94 -3.82
C ASP A 28 10.18 -2.14 -3.10
N TRP A 29 9.61 -3.08 -3.87
CA TRP A 29 9.03 -4.31 -3.34
C TRP A 29 10.02 -5.17 -2.56
N THR A 30 11.32 -4.94 -2.71
CA THR A 30 12.37 -5.66 -1.99
C THR A 30 12.65 -5.08 -0.60
N GLY A 31 12.20 -3.85 -0.34
CA GLY A 31 12.21 -3.20 0.96
C GLY A 31 13.13 -1.99 1.05
N GLU A 32 13.48 -1.66 2.30
CA GLU A 32 14.39 -0.55 2.62
C GLU A 32 15.81 -0.84 2.10
N ASP A 33 16.54 0.21 1.69
CA ASP A 33 17.96 0.08 1.38
C ASP A 33 18.77 -0.29 2.62
N GLU A 34 18.38 0.29 3.76
CA GLU A 34 18.97 0.03 5.07
C GLU A 34 17.87 -0.21 6.11
N PRO A 35 18.02 -1.20 7.01
CA PRO A 35 17.02 -1.49 8.02
C PRO A 35 16.62 -0.26 8.86
N GLY A 36 15.32 -0.04 9.00
CA GLY A 36 14.73 0.96 9.89
C GLY A 36 14.50 2.33 9.26
N GLN A 37 14.80 2.52 7.98
CA GLN A 37 14.59 3.78 7.26
C GLN A 37 13.13 4.27 7.25
N LEU A 38 12.17 3.39 6.95
CA LEU A 38 10.74 3.67 6.93
C LEU A 38 10.25 4.05 8.33
N ALA A 39 10.66 3.31 9.35
CA ALA A 39 10.30 3.61 10.73
C ALA A 39 10.90 4.95 11.19
N ALA A 40 12.15 5.23 10.83
CA ALA A 40 12.80 6.51 11.10
C ALA A 40 12.08 7.67 10.38
N PHE A 41 11.68 7.48 9.12
CA PHE A 41 10.87 8.42 8.36
C PHE A 41 9.53 8.70 9.06
N VAL A 42 8.78 7.66 9.42
CA VAL A 42 7.51 7.77 10.14
C VAL A 42 7.67 8.54 11.44
N ALA A 43 8.70 8.18 12.24
CA ALA A 43 9.00 8.87 13.49
C ALA A 43 9.32 10.36 13.26
N CYS A 44 10.10 10.68 12.22
CA CYS A 44 10.41 12.07 11.84
C CYS A 44 9.15 12.85 11.44
N ARG A 45 8.24 12.26 10.65
CA ARG A 45 6.98 12.93 10.29
C ARG A 45 6.08 13.19 11.50
N ILE A 46 5.93 12.22 12.39
CA ILE A 46 5.16 12.38 13.63
C ILE A 46 5.72 13.53 14.49
N ARG A 47 7.05 13.58 14.65
CA ARG A 47 7.74 14.69 15.35
C ARG A 47 7.52 16.04 14.66
N ALA A 48 7.56 16.09 13.34
CA ALA A 48 7.29 17.32 12.59
C ALA A 48 5.88 17.87 12.88
N PHE A 49 4.89 16.98 13.06
CA PHE A 49 3.55 17.36 13.49
C PHE A 49 3.42 17.73 14.98
N GLY A 50 4.52 17.66 15.75
CA GLY A 50 4.58 18.03 17.16
C GLY A 50 4.11 16.94 18.11
N ALA A 51 4.11 15.67 17.69
CA ALA A 51 3.79 14.51 18.53
C ALA A 51 5.03 13.65 18.80
N GLU A 52 4.99 12.87 19.89
CA GLU A 52 6.02 11.90 20.20
C GLU A 52 5.71 10.57 19.47
N PRO A 53 6.66 10.01 18.69
CA PRO A 53 6.49 8.72 18.01
C PRO A 53 6.67 7.55 18.97
N THR A 54 5.86 7.51 20.03
CA THR A 54 5.85 6.39 20.98
C THR A 54 5.46 5.11 20.24
N ASP A 55 6.15 4.00 20.56
CA ASP A 55 5.95 2.67 19.96
C ASP A 55 6.29 2.52 18.47
N VAL A 56 6.88 3.54 17.83
CA VAL A 56 7.51 3.37 16.51
C VAL A 56 8.87 2.69 16.73
N ASP A 57 8.88 1.36 16.66
CA ASP A 57 10.10 0.57 16.76
C ASP A 57 10.68 0.32 15.36
N THR A 58 11.95 0.66 15.18
CA THR A 58 12.66 0.54 13.90
C THR A 58 13.00 -0.90 13.54
N ASP A 59 12.99 -1.82 14.52
CA ASP A 59 13.64 -3.13 14.39
C ASP A 59 12.66 -4.30 14.58
N VAL A 60 11.38 -4.06 14.93
CA VAL A 60 10.41 -5.15 15.22
C VAL A 60 10.28 -6.14 14.06
N VAL A 61 10.12 -5.62 12.84
CA VAL A 61 9.89 -6.47 11.67
C VAL A 61 11.16 -7.18 11.24
N HIS A 62 12.32 -6.52 11.30
CA HIS A 62 13.62 -7.14 11.01
C HIS A 62 13.95 -8.27 11.98
N ARG A 63 13.73 -8.06 13.29
CA ARG A 63 13.89 -9.13 14.30
C ARG A 63 12.97 -10.32 14.04
N THR A 64 11.74 -10.06 13.60
CA THR A 64 10.75 -11.12 13.32
C THR A 64 11.06 -11.85 12.01
N ALA A 65 11.63 -11.15 11.02
CA ALA A 65 12.03 -11.71 9.74
C ALA A 65 13.24 -12.65 9.88
N ASP A 66 14.22 -12.28 10.70
CA ASP A 66 15.39 -13.11 11.00
C ASP A 66 15.01 -14.46 11.65
N ASP A 67 13.88 -14.50 12.35
CA ASP A 67 13.37 -15.67 13.07
C ASP A 67 12.44 -16.58 12.21
N ASP A 68 12.03 -16.14 11.01
CA ASP A 68 11.11 -16.87 10.12
C ASP A 68 11.78 -17.24 8.79
N PRO A 69 12.32 -18.48 8.65
CA PRO A 69 13.00 -18.91 7.43
C PRO A 69 12.06 -19.13 6.23
N THR A 70 10.74 -19.01 6.43
CA THR A 70 9.75 -19.14 5.36
C THR A 70 9.36 -17.80 4.74
N LEU A 71 9.81 -16.70 5.33
CA LEU A 71 9.56 -15.35 4.85
C LEU A 71 10.19 -15.13 3.48
N ARG A 72 9.39 -14.75 2.48
CA ARG A 72 9.90 -14.33 1.18
C ARG A 72 10.35 -12.87 1.28
N ARG A 73 11.31 -12.50 0.43
CA ARG A 73 11.87 -11.13 0.40
C ARG A 73 10.79 -10.05 0.28
N GLY A 74 9.74 -10.28 -0.52
CA GLY A 74 8.62 -9.35 -0.70
C GLY A 74 7.64 -9.27 0.46
N ASP A 75 7.70 -10.18 1.43
CA ASP A 75 6.77 -10.18 2.57
C ASP A 75 7.20 -9.15 3.64
N ALA A 76 8.50 -8.87 3.75
CA ALA A 76 9.04 -8.00 4.79
C ALA A 76 8.52 -6.55 4.68
N PRO A 77 8.51 -5.90 3.50
CA PRO A 77 8.03 -4.53 3.37
C PRO A 77 6.54 -4.40 3.69
N VAL A 78 5.73 -5.37 3.25
CA VAL A 78 4.28 -5.42 3.54
C VAL A 78 4.04 -5.52 5.05
N ARG A 79 4.72 -6.46 5.72
CA ARG A 79 4.61 -6.61 7.19
C ARG A 79 5.06 -5.35 7.94
N GLN A 80 6.07 -4.65 7.42
CA GLN A 80 6.55 -3.41 8.02
C GLN A 80 5.53 -2.27 7.86
N LEU A 81 4.94 -2.14 6.67
CA LEU A 81 3.87 -1.17 6.41
C LEU A 81 2.64 -1.46 7.27
N ASP A 82 2.22 -2.73 7.39
CA ASP A 82 1.12 -3.15 8.26
C ASP A 82 1.38 -2.78 9.72
N HIS A 83 2.54 -3.16 10.24
CA HIS A 83 2.93 -2.86 11.63
C HIS A 83 2.92 -1.36 11.92
N LEU A 84 3.56 -0.57 11.05
CA LEU A 84 3.64 0.88 11.24
C LEU A 84 2.28 1.55 11.05
N SER A 85 1.44 1.07 10.13
CA SER A 85 0.09 1.61 9.92
C SER A 85 -0.73 1.51 11.20
N ASP A 86 -0.69 0.35 11.87
CA ASP A 86 -1.34 0.14 13.15
C ASP A 86 -0.78 1.06 14.25
N VAL A 87 0.54 1.26 14.30
CA VAL A 87 1.20 2.14 15.27
C VAL A 87 0.77 3.59 15.06
N VAL A 88 0.83 4.10 13.83
CA VAL A 88 0.50 5.51 13.57
C VAL A 88 -0.98 5.80 13.72
N ALA A 89 -1.85 4.81 13.44
CA ALA A 89 -3.30 4.94 13.65
C ALA A 89 -3.64 5.22 15.11
N ARG A 90 -2.95 4.57 16.06
CA ARG A 90 -3.12 4.82 17.51
C ARG A 90 -2.69 6.23 17.92
N LEU A 91 -1.81 6.86 17.15
CA LEU A 91 -1.34 8.22 17.36
C LEU A 91 -2.21 9.27 16.63
N GLY A 92 -3.27 8.85 15.93
CA GLY A 92 -4.19 9.74 15.20
C GLY A 92 -3.69 10.16 13.81
N TYR A 93 -2.71 9.42 13.27
CA TYR A 93 -2.18 9.59 11.93
C TYR A 93 -2.58 8.41 11.04
N THR A 94 -2.37 8.55 9.75
CA THR A 94 -2.64 7.49 8.76
C THR A 94 -1.43 7.36 7.85
N MET A 95 -0.96 6.14 7.64
CA MET A 95 -0.04 5.85 6.55
C MET A 95 -0.81 5.90 5.24
N VAL A 96 -0.31 6.70 4.31
CA VAL A 96 -0.92 6.92 3.01
C VAL A 96 0.05 6.41 1.96
N VAL A 97 -0.49 5.73 0.95
CA VAL A 97 0.28 5.31 -0.22
C VAL A 97 -0.25 6.00 -1.46
N ARG A 98 0.68 6.40 -2.33
CA ARG A 98 0.38 6.82 -3.69
C ARG A 98 0.38 5.58 -4.59
N ASP A 99 -0.72 5.39 -5.30
CA ASP A 99 -0.90 4.22 -6.15
C ASP A 99 -0.39 4.50 -7.56
N SER A 100 0.93 4.46 -7.75
CA SER A 100 1.57 4.77 -9.04
C SER A 100 1.57 3.61 -10.02
N GLY A 101 0.98 2.45 -9.67
CA GLY A 101 0.97 1.25 -10.50
C GLY A 101 2.36 0.65 -10.73
N THR A 102 3.34 0.99 -9.88
CA THR A 102 4.70 0.44 -9.92
C THR A 102 4.92 -0.54 -8.77
N ASP A 103 6.03 -1.27 -8.82
CA ASP A 103 6.51 -2.13 -7.73
C ASP A 103 7.17 -1.34 -6.59
N THR A 104 6.90 -0.03 -6.52
CA THR A 104 7.49 0.89 -5.55
C THR A 104 6.42 1.42 -4.60
N TYR A 105 6.69 1.35 -3.31
CA TYR A 105 5.89 1.97 -2.27
C TYR A 105 6.28 3.44 -2.11
N GLU A 106 5.38 4.35 -2.48
CA GLU A 106 5.48 5.78 -2.20
C GLU A 106 4.60 6.13 -0.99
N VAL A 107 5.24 6.31 0.17
CA VAL A 107 4.60 6.38 1.48
C VAL A 107 4.64 7.81 2.04
N LEU A 108 3.50 8.24 2.58
CA LEU A 108 3.29 9.50 3.28
C LEU A 108 2.70 9.24 4.68
N VAL A 109 2.84 10.21 5.58
CA VAL A 109 2.17 10.21 6.88
C VAL A 109 1.21 11.40 6.95
N ALA A 110 -0.09 11.10 7.03
CA ALA A 110 -1.15 12.09 7.09
C ALA A 110 -1.68 12.29 8.50
N ARG A 111 -1.85 13.53 8.94
CA ARG A 111 -2.55 13.88 10.18
C ARG A 111 -4.06 13.93 9.92
N THR A 112 -4.71 12.78 10.00
CA THR A 112 -6.15 12.64 9.71
C THR A 112 -7.03 12.86 10.92
N GLY A 113 -6.51 12.63 12.13
CA GLY A 113 -7.32 12.62 13.35
C GLY A 113 -8.41 11.55 13.33
N GLY A 114 -8.16 10.43 12.63
CA GLY A 114 -9.11 9.31 12.49
C GLY A 114 -10.20 9.52 11.43
N ARG A 115 -10.06 10.53 10.56
CA ARG A 115 -10.96 10.75 9.42
C ARG A 115 -10.58 9.85 8.25
N GLU A 116 -11.60 9.41 7.51
CA GLU A 116 -11.42 8.66 6.28
C GLU A 116 -10.79 9.52 5.18
N LEU A 117 -9.91 8.91 4.38
CA LEU A 117 -9.23 9.55 3.26
C LEU A 117 -9.95 9.17 1.97
N THR A 118 -10.72 10.08 1.40
CA THR A 118 -11.48 9.83 0.16
C THR A 118 -11.24 10.93 -0.87
N GLY A 119 -11.00 10.53 -2.13
CA GLY A 119 -10.90 11.46 -3.26
C GLY A 119 -9.66 12.36 -3.22
N LEU A 120 -8.56 11.87 -2.64
CA LEU A 120 -7.28 12.55 -2.62
C LEU A 120 -6.42 12.06 -3.78
N ALA A 121 -5.65 12.98 -4.38
CA ALA A 121 -4.67 12.66 -5.41
C ALA A 121 -3.46 13.58 -5.27
N HIS A 122 -2.31 13.09 -5.72
CA HIS A 122 -1.07 13.85 -5.87
C HIS A 122 -0.57 13.75 -7.31
N GLU A 123 -0.43 14.89 -7.98
CA GLU A 123 -0.08 14.96 -9.41
C GLU A 123 -1.00 14.11 -10.32
N GLY A 124 -2.28 14.01 -9.97
CA GLY A 124 -3.25 13.20 -10.73
C GLY A 124 -3.20 11.70 -10.44
N VAL A 125 -2.32 11.25 -9.53
CA VAL A 125 -2.27 9.86 -9.06
C VAL A 125 -3.06 9.73 -7.75
N PRO A 126 -3.99 8.76 -7.63
CA PRO A 126 -4.74 8.54 -6.40
C PRO A 126 -3.83 8.29 -5.19
N VAL A 127 -4.25 8.79 -4.04
CA VAL A 127 -3.62 8.45 -2.77
C VAL A 127 -4.67 7.89 -1.81
N ARG A 128 -4.31 6.83 -1.10
CA ARG A 128 -5.22 6.09 -0.22
C ARG A 128 -4.54 5.68 1.08
N ALA A 129 -5.34 5.37 2.09
CA ALA A 129 -4.80 4.79 3.31
C ALA A 129 -4.17 3.42 3.00
N TRP A 130 -3.02 3.13 3.62
CA TRP A 130 -2.48 1.77 3.60
C TRP A 130 -3.49 0.81 4.24
N GLY A 131 -3.68 -0.37 3.62
CA GLY A 131 -4.67 -1.36 4.03
C GLY A 131 -6.12 -1.07 3.61
N SER A 132 -6.41 0.08 2.98
CA SER A 132 -7.70 0.24 2.28
C SER A 132 -7.68 -0.55 0.96
N GLU A 133 -8.84 -1.03 0.53
CA GLU A 133 -8.97 -1.63 -0.80
C GLU A 133 -8.53 -0.61 -1.86
N PRO A 134 -7.70 -1.02 -2.84
CA PRO A 134 -7.36 -0.15 -3.95
C PRO A 134 -8.60 0.12 -4.82
N GLU A 135 -8.60 1.23 -5.55
CA GLU A 135 -9.70 1.53 -6.49
C GLU A 135 -9.75 0.53 -7.63
N GLU A 136 -8.61 -0.10 -7.96
CA GLU A 136 -8.49 -1.13 -8.97
C GLU A 136 -7.55 -2.23 -8.46
N SER A 137 -7.87 -3.50 -8.72
CA SER A 137 -7.06 -4.66 -8.38
C SER A 137 -6.64 -5.41 -9.63
N LEU A 138 -5.36 -5.74 -9.73
CA LEU A 138 -4.85 -6.56 -10.83
C LEU A 138 -5.03 -8.04 -10.49
N VAL A 139 -5.71 -8.78 -11.35
CA VAL A 139 -5.87 -10.23 -11.24
C VAL A 139 -5.20 -10.86 -12.45
N SER A 140 -4.29 -11.81 -12.23
CA SER A 140 -3.68 -12.55 -13.32
C SER A 140 -3.61 -14.04 -13.05
N LEU A 141 -3.62 -14.83 -14.13
CA LEU A 141 -3.52 -16.29 -14.09
C LEU A 141 -3.04 -16.84 -15.43
N ASN A 142 -2.57 -18.09 -15.43
CA ASN A 142 -2.40 -18.85 -16.67
C ASN A 142 -3.59 -19.78 -16.85
N CYS A 143 -4.23 -19.76 -18.03
CA CYS A 143 -5.36 -20.64 -18.32
C CYS A 143 -4.93 -22.10 -18.16
N PRO A 144 -5.63 -22.92 -17.36
CA PRO A 144 -5.23 -24.31 -17.16
C PRO A 144 -5.37 -25.19 -18.41
N ASN A 145 -6.10 -24.74 -19.43
CA ASN A 145 -6.34 -25.49 -20.66
C ASN A 145 -5.39 -25.14 -21.81
N CYS A 146 -5.16 -23.84 -22.07
CA CYS A 146 -4.32 -23.37 -23.18
C CYS A 146 -3.00 -22.71 -22.74
N SER A 147 -2.78 -22.55 -21.43
CA SER A 147 -1.61 -21.89 -20.83
C SER A 147 -1.45 -20.41 -21.19
N GLU A 148 -2.46 -19.79 -21.79
CA GLU A 148 -2.47 -18.35 -22.07
C GLU A 148 -2.49 -17.55 -20.76
N MET A 149 -1.67 -16.52 -20.67
CA MET A 149 -1.65 -15.61 -19.53
C MET A 149 -2.76 -14.58 -19.71
N LEU A 150 -3.67 -14.50 -18.73
CA LEU A 150 -4.73 -13.51 -18.69
C LEU A 150 -4.48 -12.55 -17.54
N VAL A 151 -4.77 -11.28 -17.79
CA VAL A 151 -4.63 -10.19 -16.83
C VAL A 151 -5.86 -9.30 -16.93
N TRP A 152 -6.46 -9.01 -15.78
CA TRP A 152 -7.56 -8.07 -15.66
C TRP A 152 -7.19 -6.99 -14.64
N GLU A 153 -7.50 -5.75 -14.96
CA GLU A 153 -7.52 -4.63 -14.03
C GLU A 153 -8.98 -4.40 -13.63
N LEU A 154 -9.31 -4.71 -12.38
CA LEU A 154 -10.69 -4.76 -11.89
C LEU A 154 -10.97 -3.58 -10.97
N PRO A 155 -11.88 -2.67 -11.34
CA PRO A 155 -12.34 -1.64 -10.42
C PRO A 155 -12.97 -2.22 -9.16
N ALA A 156 -12.90 -1.47 -8.06
CA ALA A 156 -13.42 -1.86 -6.76
C ALA A 156 -14.90 -2.28 -6.86
N GLY A 157 -15.21 -3.46 -6.30
CA GLY A 157 -16.54 -4.05 -6.35
C GLY A 157 -16.91 -4.75 -7.67
N GLN A 158 -16.04 -4.73 -8.69
CA GLN A 158 -16.19 -5.62 -9.84
C GLN A 158 -15.63 -7.01 -9.56
N THR A 159 -16.12 -8.00 -10.30
CA THR A 159 -15.73 -9.40 -10.14
C THR A 159 -15.55 -10.04 -11.51
N LEU A 160 -14.78 -11.11 -11.58
CA LEU A 160 -14.62 -11.94 -12.78
C LEU A 160 -15.73 -13.00 -12.88
N ALA A 161 -16.94 -12.69 -12.42
CA ALA A 161 -18.03 -13.66 -12.40
C ALA A 161 -18.30 -14.23 -13.80
N ASP A 162 -18.36 -15.56 -13.89
CA ASP A 162 -18.56 -16.33 -15.11
C ASP A 162 -17.50 -16.12 -16.21
N GLU A 163 -16.35 -15.51 -15.89
CA GLU A 163 -15.31 -15.20 -16.86
C GLU A 163 -14.67 -16.48 -17.44
N ARG A 164 -14.36 -16.42 -18.74
CA ARG A 164 -13.83 -17.53 -19.53
C ARG A 164 -12.61 -17.09 -20.31
N CYS A 165 -11.68 -18.02 -20.50
CA CYS A 165 -10.62 -17.86 -21.48
C CYS A 165 -11.19 -17.91 -22.91
N GLU A 166 -10.50 -17.29 -23.87
CA GLU A 166 -10.85 -17.38 -25.30
C GLU A 166 -10.89 -18.83 -25.82
N CYS A 167 -10.12 -19.74 -25.21
CA CYS A 167 -10.20 -21.17 -25.52
C CYS A 167 -11.51 -21.86 -25.04
N GLY A 168 -12.39 -21.11 -24.38
CA GLY A 168 -13.69 -21.55 -23.87
C GLY A 168 -13.67 -22.10 -22.44
N ALA A 169 -12.49 -22.26 -21.83
CA ALA A 169 -12.35 -22.74 -20.46
C ALA A 169 -13.00 -21.76 -19.48
N ALA A 170 -13.87 -22.29 -18.61
CA ALA A 170 -14.40 -21.51 -17.48
C ALA A 170 -13.30 -21.29 -16.46
N LEU A 171 -13.12 -20.04 -16.04
CA LEU A 171 -12.06 -19.67 -15.09
C LEU A 171 -12.63 -19.33 -13.71
N PHE A 172 -13.80 -18.69 -13.68
CA PHE A 172 -14.45 -18.26 -12.46
C PHE A 172 -15.92 -18.70 -12.42
N ASP A 173 -16.45 -18.89 -11.22
CA ASP A 173 -17.88 -19.14 -11.02
C ASP A 173 -18.70 -17.84 -11.06
N GLY A 174 -20.04 -17.95 -10.97
CA GLY A 174 -20.94 -16.79 -10.98
C GLY A 174 -20.83 -15.86 -9.75
N ALA A 175 -19.97 -16.19 -8.77
CA ALA A 175 -19.62 -15.33 -7.64
C ALA A 175 -18.21 -14.73 -7.79
N GLY A 176 -17.53 -14.96 -8.91
CA GLY A 176 -16.17 -14.46 -9.18
C GLY A 176 -15.07 -15.23 -8.45
N ARG A 177 -15.34 -16.46 -7.97
CA ARG A 177 -14.31 -17.29 -7.32
C ARG A 177 -13.61 -18.16 -8.36
N PRO A 178 -12.28 -18.33 -8.28
CA PRO A 178 -11.54 -19.22 -9.17
C PRO A 178 -12.09 -20.65 -9.12
N LEU A 179 -12.30 -21.26 -10.29
CA LEU A 179 -12.72 -22.65 -10.40
C LEU A 179 -11.56 -23.61 -10.07
N PRO A 180 -11.84 -24.88 -9.72
CA PRO A 180 -10.80 -25.86 -9.43
C PRO A 180 -9.76 -25.97 -10.56
N GLY A 181 -8.48 -25.85 -10.19
CA GLY A 181 -7.36 -25.89 -11.14
C GLY A 181 -6.97 -24.54 -11.72
N VAL A 182 -7.68 -23.47 -11.39
CA VAL A 182 -7.28 -22.08 -11.67
C VAL A 182 -6.49 -21.56 -10.47
N SER A 183 -5.23 -21.19 -10.72
CA SER A 183 -4.36 -20.54 -9.74
C SER A 183 -4.12 -19.10 -10.18
N LEU A 184 -4.43 -18.16 -9.29
CA LEU A 184 -4.08 -16.77 -9.48
C LEU A 184 -2.58 -16.58 -9.20
N HIS A 185 -1.98 -15.61 -9.88
CA HIS A 185 -0.66 -15.11 -9.51
C HIS A 185 -0.84 -13.93 -8.55
N ASP A 186 -0.04 -13.93 -7.49
CA ASP A 186 0.13 -12.81 -6.57
C ASP A 186 1.18 -11.84 -7.11
#